data_AF-A0AAU9F128-F1
#
_entry.id   AF-A0AAU9F128-F1
#
_cell.length_a   1.000
_cell.length_b   1.000
_cell.length_c   1.000
_cell.angle_alpha   90.00
_cell.angle_beta   90.00
_cell.angle_gamma   90.00
#
_symmetry.space_group_name_H-M   'P 1'
#
loop_
_entity.id
_entity.type
_entity.pdbx_description
1 polymer ?
#
loop_
_entity_poly.entity_id
_entity_poly.type
_entity_poly.pdbx_seq_one_letter_code
_entity_poly.pdbx_strand_id
1 'polypeptide(L)'
;MVVGSLRFGLMRHPNLDLEIYTETPQVAQGFAVVAELAQVPGVRQVFYLNAMDTPDQGLYWRVDFEDEQGDLWDIDNWLVAHDHPNAGLADGLASALAAKLTTEQRLAVLTIKNASDRANKARGVDIYKAVMTGGVRTAQEFEAWRAANPPAEIELWRP
;
A
#
# COMPACT_ATOMS: atom_id res chain seq x y z
N MET A 1 12.29 1.11 2.91
CA MET A 1 11.67 0.99 4.25
C MET A 1 10.39 0.17 4.12
N VAL A 2 10.09 -0.72 5.08
CA VAL A 2 8.83 -1.49 5.05
C VAL A 2 7.67 -0.59 5.48
N VAL A 3 6.66 -0.47 4.63
CA VAL A 3 5.46 0.35 4.86
C VAL A 3 4.20 -0.52 4.74
N GLY A 4 3.02 0.09 4.85
CA GLY A 4 1.76 -0.61 4.56
C GLY A 4 1.31 -1.64 5.60
N SER A 5 0.50 -2.60 5.16
CA SER A 5 -0.34 -3.45 6.03
C SER A 5 0.44 -4.37 6.97
N LEU A 6 1.64 -4.81 6.55
CA LEU A 6 2.60 -5.58 7.34
C LEU A 6 3.01 -4.87 8.62
N ARG A 7 3.32 -3.57 8.53
CA ARG A 7 3.74 -2.78 9.70
C ARG A 7 2.63 -2.61 10.74
N PHE A 8 1.36 -2.73 10.34
CA PHE A 8 0.22 -2.52 11.23
C PHE A 8 -0.30 -3.80 11.89
N GLY A 9 0.25 -4.98 11.55
CA GLY A 9 -0.37 -6.25 11.92
C GLY A 9 -1.78 -6.41 11.34
N LEU A 10 -2.06 -5.69 10.23
CA LEU A 10 -3.36 -5.72 9.54
C LEU A 10 -3.27 -6.51 8.23
N MET A 11 -2.28 -7.42 8.13
CA MET A 11 -2.14 -8.31 6.98
C MET A 11 -3.28 -9.31 6.92
N ARG A 12 -3.74 -9.52 5.70
CA ARG A 12 -4.80 -10.45 5.34
C ARG A 12 -4.37 -11.30 4.15
N HIS A 13 -3.68 -10.67 3.20
CA HIS A 13 -2.89 -11.32 2.18
C HIS A 13 -1.41 -11.05 2.48
N PRO A 14 -0.50 -11.97 2.13
CA PRO A 14 0.92 -11.72 2.24
C PRO A 14 1.30 -10.60 1.25
N ASN A 15 1.30 -9.35 1.71
CA ASN A 15 1.67 -8.19 0.90
C ASN A 15 2.77 -7.41 1.62
N LEU A 16 3.84 -7.11 0.89
CA LEU A 16 4.95 -6.30 1.36
C LEU A 16 5.06 -5.03 0.50
N ASP A 17 4.75 -3.89 1.10
CA ASP A 17 4.99 -2.58 0.49
C ASP A 17 6.38 -2.04 0.86
N LEU A 18 7.22 -1.79 -0.14
CA LEU A 18 8.56 -1.22 -0.01
C LEU A 18 8.65 0.11 -0.75
N GLU A 19 8.95 1.16 0.00
CA GLU A 19 9.38 2.43 -0.58
C GLU A 19 10.92 2.51 -0.55
N ILE A 20 11.52 2.62 -1.74
CA ILE A 20 12.96 2.59 -1.98
C ILE A 20 13.36 3.98 -2.46
N TYR A 21 14.32 4.60 -1.77
CA TYR A 21 14.76 5.95 -2.08
C TYR A 21 16.12 5.93 -2.78
N THR A 22 16.26 6.79 -3.79
CA THR A 22 17.50 6.99 -4.55
C THR A 22 17.66 8.46 -4.93
N GLU A 23 18.85 8.88 -5.36
CA GLU A 23 19.07 10.23 -5.88
C GLU A 23 18.31 10.47 -7.20
N THR A 24 18.28 9.47 -8.09
CA THR A 24 17.57 9.55 -9.35
C THR A 24 17.03 8.17 -9.74
N PRO A 25 15.70 7.97 -9.79
CA PRO A 25 15.10 6.72 -10.24
C PRO A 25 15.52 6.41 -11.68
N GLN A 26 16.17 5.26 -11.87
CA GLN A 26 16.65 4.81 -13.18
C GLN A 26 16.06 3.46 -13.53
N VAL A 27 15.36 3.41 -14.67
CA VAL A 27 14.74 2.20 -15.22
C VAL A 27 15.76 1.06 -15.35
N ALA A 28 16.95 1.36 -15.89
CA ALA A 28 18.00 0.37 -16.07
C ALA A 28 18.47 -0.27 -14.76
N GLN A 29 18.62 0.52 -13.69
CA GLN A 29 19.03 0.03 -12.38
C GLN A 29 17.95 -0.85 -11.74
N GLY A 30 16.69 -0.42 -11.81
CA GLY A 30 15.57 -1.21 -11.31
C GLY A 30 15.45 -2.55 -12.03
N PHE A 31 15.55 -2.56 -13.37
CA PHE A 31 15.51 -3.80 -14.14
C PHE A 31 16.71 -4.72 -13.90
N ALA A 32 17.89 -4.19 -13.56
CA ALA A 32 19.03 -5.03 -13.20
C ALA A 32 18.73 -5.86 -11.93
N VAL A 33 18.15 -5.23 -10.91
CA VAL A 33 17.73 -5.92 -9.68
C VAL A 33 16.58 -6.90 -9.97
N VAL A 34 15.59 -6.47 -10.75
CA VAL A 34 14.44 -7.32 -11.12
C VAL A 34 14.87 -8.54 -11.93
N ALA A 35 15.91 -8.42 -12.77
CA ALA A 35 16.45 -9.57 -13.52
C ALA A 35 17.03 -10.64 -12.59
N GLU A 36 17.61 -10.26 -11.46
CA GLU A 36 18.05 -11.20 -10.42
C GLU A 36 16.85 -11.78 -9.66
N LEU A 37 15.89 -10.93 -9.25
CA LEU A 37 14.68 -11.35 -8.54
C LEU A 37 13.85 -12.35 -9.35
N ALA A 38 13.68 -12.12 -10.65
CA ALA A 38 12.89 -12.98 -11.54
C ALA A 38 13.45 -14.40 -11.68
N GLN A 39 14.70 -14.64 -11.27
CA GLN A 39 15.32 -15.97 -11.26
C GLN A 39 15.15 -16.70 -9.93
N VAL A 40 14.65 -16.03 -8.88
CA VAL A 40 14.40 -16.65 -7.57
C VAL A 40 13.28 -17.68 -7.70
N PRO A 41 13.50 -18.95 -7.32
CA PRO A 41 12.45 -19.96 -7.30
C PRO A 41 11.24 -19.49 -6.48
N GLY A 42 10.04 -19.62 -7.03
CA GLY A 42 8.81 -19.12 -6.42
C GLY A 42 8.33 -17.80 -7.02
N VAL A 43 9.20 -17.00 -7.66
CA VAL A 43 8.72 -15.82 -8.40
C VAL A 43 7.91 -16.27 -9.62
N ARG A 44 6.64 -15.85 -9.66
CA ARG A 44 5.68 -16.24 -10.70
C ARG A 44 5.49 -15.15 -11.75
N GLN A 45 5.50 -13.90 -11.31
CA GLN A 45 5.21 -12.76 -12.18
C GLN A 45 5.93 -11.52 -11.67
N VAL A 46 6.32 -10.65 -12.60
CA VAL A 46 6.74 -9.28 -12.29
C VAL A 46 5.94 -8.31 -13.16
N PHE A 47 5.38 -7.29 -12.52
CA PHE A 47 4.70 -6.18 -13.19
C PHE A 47 5.53 -4.91 -13.08
N TYR A 48 5.59 -4.11 -14.15
CA TYR A 48 6.29 -2.83 -14.17
C TYR A 48 5.33 -1.69 -14.52
N LEU A 49 5.44 -0.58 -13.79
CA LEU A 49 4.80 0.68 -14.10
C LEU A 49 5.84 1.80 -14.06
N ASN A 50 5.85 2.61 -15.11
CA ASN A 50 6.56 3.88 -15.12
C ASN A 50 5.56 4.98 -14.80
N ALA A 51 5.68 5.61 -13.62
CA ALA A 51 4.80 6.68 -13.17
C ALA A 51 5.52 8.03 -13.07
N MET A 52 6.69 8.16 -13.72
CA MET A 52 7.53 9.37 -13.64
C MET A 52 6.84 10.63 -14.21
N ASP A 53 5.82 10.47 -15.05
CA ASP A 53 5.03 11.55 -15.64
C ASP A 53 3.70 11.82 -14.90
N THR A 54 3.47 11.15 -13.78
CA THR A 54 2.27 11.30 -12.96
C THR A 54 2.53 12.21 -11.74
N PRO A 55 1.48 12.66 -11.03
CA PRO A 55 1.64 13.42 -9.79
C PRO A 55 2.34 12.65 -8.65
N ASP A 56 2.36 11.32 -8.69
CA ASP A 56 3.08 10.46 -7.74
C ASP A 56 4.26 9.80 -8.47
N GLN A 57 5.36 10.54 -8.58
CA GLN A 57 6.47 10.20 -9.47
C GLN A 57 7.29 9.04 -8.93
N GLY A 58 7.36 7.96 -9.69
CA GLY A 58 8.18 6.82 -9.32
C GLY A 58 8.26 5.75 -10.40
N LEU A 59 9.14 4.79 -10.14
CA LEU A 59 9.21 3.55 -10.89
C LEU A 59 8.74 2.42 -9.99
N TYR A 60 7.85 1.58 -10.50
CA TYR A 60 7.22 0.55 -9.70
C TYR A 60 7.39 -0.83 -10.28
N TRP A 61 7.71 -1.75 -9.39
CA TRP A 61 7.71 -3.17 -9.67
C TRP A 61 6.93 -3.94 -8.62
N ARG A 62 5.92 -4.69 -9.04
CA ARG A 62 5.31 -5.72 -8.21
C ARG A 62 5.95 -7.06 -8.55
N VAL A 63 6.35 -7.80 -7.53
CA VAL A 63 6.82 -9.18 -7.66
C VAL A 63 5.83 -10.10 -6.98
N ASP A 64 5.23 -11.00 -7.75
CA ASP A 64 4.32 -12.02 -7.23
C ASP A 64 5.15 -13.28 -6.93
N PHE A 65 5.26 -13.66 -5.66
CA PHE A 65 6.12 -14.74 -5.17
C PHE A 65 5.30 -15.81 -4.44
N GLU A 66 5.40 -17.06 -4.87
CA GLU A 66 4.77 -18.20 -4.20
C GLU A 66 5.77 -18.82 -3.22
N ASP A 67 5.39 -18.91 -1.95
CA ASP A 67 6.23 -19.53 -0.93
C ASP A 67 6.14 -21.06 -0.92
N GLU A 68 6.91 -21.70 -0.04
CA GLU A 68 6.96 -23.16 0.08
C GLU A 68 5.63 -23.79 0.55
N GLN A 69 4.73 -22.98 1.13
CA GLN A 69 3.39 -23.42 1.55
C GLN A 69 2.35 -23.25 0.43
N GLY A 70 2.72 -22.62 -0.68
CA GLY A 70 1.84 -22.32 -1.82
C GLY A 70 1.06 -21.02 -1.66
N ASP A 71 1.38 -20.20 -0.66
CA ASP A 71 0.76 -18.88 -0.50
C ASP A 71 1.43 -17.87 -1.45
N LEU A 72 0.60 -17.06 -2.11
CA LEU A 72 1.07 -16.03 -3.03
C LEU A 72 1.27 -14.71 -2.29
N TRP A 73 2.49 -14.19 -2.39
CA TRP A 73 2.94 -12.90 -1.87
C TRP A 73 2.99 -11.86 -2.98
N ASP A 74 2.41 -10.70 -2.74
CA ASP A 74 2.58 -9.53 -3.61
C ASP A 74 3.58 -8.58 -2.96
N ILE A 75 4.74 -8.39 -3.59
CA ILE A 75 5.80 -7.52 -3.09
C ILE A 75 5.85 -6.26 -3.97
N ASP A 76 5.34 -5.17 -3.42
CA ASP A 76 5.16 -3.87 -4.07
C ASP A 76 6.41 -2.99 -3.84
N ASN A 77 7.19 -2.72 -4.89
CA ASN A 77 8.43 -1.94 -4.81
C ASN A 77 8.24 -0.60 -5.52
N TRP A 78 8.19 0.49 -4.75
CA TRP A 78 8.07 1.86 -5.26
C TRP A 78 9.42 2.58 -5.13
N LEU A 79 10.10 2.78 -6.26
CA LEU A 79 11.40 3.46 -6.33
C LEU A 79 11.19 4.96 -6.62
N VAL A 80 11.57 5.79 -5.66
CA VAL A 80 11.34 7.24 -5.66
C VAL A 80 12.62 8.03 -5.43
N ALA A 81 12.61 9.28 -5.89
CA ALA A 81 13.68 10.22 -5.61
C ALA A 81 13.62 10.69 -4.14
N HIS A 82 14.76 11.05 -3.55
CA HIS A 82 14.80 11.61 -2.20
C HIS A 82 14.02 12.94 -2.06
N ASP A 83 13.96 13.72 -3.13
CA ASP A 83 13.22 14.99 -3.21
C ASP A 83 11.77 14.82 -3.68
N HIS A 84 11.27 13.57 -3.74
CA HIS A 84 9.89 13.30 -4.10
C HIS A 84 8.93 14.09 -3.19
N PRO A 85 7.93 14.81 -3.74
CA PRO A 85 7.05 15.69 -2.95
C PRO A 85 6.32 14.99 -1.80
N ASN A 86 6.05 13.69 -1.95
CA ASN A 86 5.36 12.86 -0.95
C ASN A 86 6.33 11.95 -0.16
N ALA A 87 7.65 12.16 -0.25
CA ALA A 87 8.63 11.37 0.48
C ALA A 87 8.30 11.33 1.99
N GLY A 88 8.31 10.12 2.56
CA GLY A 88 8.00 9.87 3.97
C GLY A 88 6.53 10.00 4.36
N LEU A 89 5.62 10.27 3.42
CA LEU A 89 4.18 10.34 3.70
C LEU A 89 3.65 8.99 4.23
N ALA A 90 4.03 7.88 3.59
CA ALA A 90 3.61 6.54 3.98
C ALA A 90 4.13 6.16 5.39
N ASP A 91 5.38 6.47 5.70
CA ASP A 91 5.98 6.24 7.02
C ASP A 91 5.35 7.12 8.11
N GLY A 92 5.11 8.40 7.80
CA GLY A 92 4.44 9.33 8.71
C GLY A 92 3.01 8.88 9.03
N LEU A 93 2.26 8.47 8.02
CA LEU A 93 0.93 7.88 8.19
C LEU A 93 1.01 6.61 9.03
N ALA A 94 1.97 5.74 8.76
CA ALA A 94 2.13 4.49 9.48
C ALA A 94 2.39 4.70 10.98
N SER A 95 3.31 5.62 11.29
CA SER A 95 3.65 5.98 12.66
C SER A 95 2.46 6.63 13.38
N ALA A 96 1.74 7.53 12.73
CA ALA A 96 0.59 8.21 13.32
C ALA A 96 -0.58 7.25 13.60
N LEU A 97 -0.87 6.32 12.67
CA LEU A 97 -1.88 5.28 12.85
C LEU A 97 -1.55 4.34 14.01
N ALA A 98 -0.29 3.87 14.09
CA ALA A 98 0.14 2.97 15.16
C ALA A 98 -0.05 3.60 16.55
N ALA A 99 0.22 4.90 16.68
CA ALA A 99 0.08 5.64 17.92
C ALA A 99 -1.38 5.94 18.32
N LYS A 100 -2.29 6.12 17.34
CA LYS A 100 -3.65 6.64 17.59
C LYS A 100 -4.77 5.60 17.49
N LEU A 101 -4.56 4.48 16.81
CA LEU A 101 -5.60 3.47 16.60
C LEU A 101 -6.00 2.77 17.91
N THR A 102 -7.28 2.80 18.23
CA THR A 102 -7.87 1.99 19.31
C THR A 102 -8.13 0.55 18.86
N THR A 103 -8.33 -0.38 19.80
CA THR A 103 -8.68 -1.78 19.48
C THR A 103 -9.97 -1.89 18.66
N GLU A 104 -10.99 -1.09 19.01
CA GLU A 104 -12.25 -1.05 18.26
C GLU A 104 -12.05 -0.57 16.83
N GLN A 105 -11.26 0.50 16.63
CA GLN A 105 -10.96 1.01 15.29
C GLN A 105 -10.13 0.02 14.48
N ARG A 106 -9.17 -0.69 15.09
CA ARG A 106 -8.43 -1.76 14.42
C ARG A 106 -9.37 -2.85 13.91
N LEU A 107 -10.33 -3.28 14.73
CA LEU A 107 -11.32 -4.29 14.34
C LEU A 107 -12.22 -3.80 13.20
N ALA A 108 -12.67 -2.55 13.24
CA ALA A 108 -13.45 -1.93 12.18
C ALA A 108 -12.68 -1.89 10.85
N VAL A 109 -11.41 -1.43 10.87
CA VAL A 109 -10.53 -1.42 9.70
C VAL A 109 -10.39 -2.83 9.10
N LEU A 110 -10.12 -3.85 9.92
CA LEU A 110 -10.00 -5.24 9.46
C LEU A 110 -11.30 -5.76 8.84
N THR A 111 -12.44 -5.42 9.47
CA THR A 111 -13.77 -5.82 9.01
C THR A 111 -14.07 -5.22 7.64
N ILE A 112 -13.81 -3.92 7.47
CA ILE A 112 -14.03 -3.20 6.21
C ILE A 112 -13.09 -3.73 5.13
N LYS A 113 -11.78 -3.88 5.41
CA LYS A 113 -10.82 -4.45 4.46
C LYS A 113 -11.26 -5.81 3.93
N ASN A 114 -11.69 -6.71 4.83
CA ASN A 114 -12.19 -8.04 4.46
C ASN A 114 -13.36 -8.00 3.47
N ALA A 115 -14.27 -7.06 3.65
CA ALA A 115 -15.44 -6.91 2.78
C ALA A 115 -15.10 -6.21 1.46
N SER A 116 -14.25 -5.18 1.49
CA SER A 116 -13.89 -4.36 0.32
C SER A 116 -13.13 -5.14 -0.74
N ASP A 117 -12.20 -6.02 -0.37
CA ASP A 117 -11.41 -6.81 -1.33
C ASP A 117 -12.27 -7.72 -2.23
N ARG A 118 -13.50 -8.04 -1.80
CA ARG A 118 -14.45 -8.87 -2.57
C ARG A 118 -15.31 -8.06 -3.56
N ALA A 119 -15.43 -6.76 -3.37
CA ALA A 119 -16.42 -5.94 -4.07
C ALA A 119 -15.80 -4.73 -4.80
N ASN A 120 -14.87 -4.02 -4.17
CA ASN A 120 -14.32 -2.76 -4.66
C ASN A 120 -12.93 -2.54 -4.06
N LYS A 121 -11.87 -2.53 -4.89
CA LYS A 121 -10.45 -2.32 -4.52
C LYS A 121 -10.21 -0.94 -3.84
N ALA A 122 -10.68 -0.78 -2.62
CA ALA A 122 -10.57 0.45 -1.85
C ALA A 122 -9.14 0.62 -1.32
N ARG A 123 -8.60 1.85 -1.38
CA ARG A 123 -7.26 2.12 -0.86
C ARG A 123 -7.28 2.08 0.66
N GLY A 124 -6.22 1.54 1.27
CA GLY A 124 -6.14 1.41 2.73
C GLY A 124 -6.29 2.74 3.46
N VAL A 125 -5.71 3.82 2.93
CA VAL A 125 -5.79 5.17 3.50
C VAL A 125 -7.23 5.70 3.59
N ASP A 126 -8.06 5.41 2.58
CA ASP A 126 -9.47 5.83 2.58
C ASP A 126 -10.25 5.13 3.70
N ILE A 127 -9.95 3.84 3.94
CA ILE A 127 -10.55 3.06 5.03
C ILE A 127 -10.12 3.63 6.39
N TYR A 128 -8.82 3.93 6.57
CA TYR A 128 -8.32 4.50 7.82
C TYR A 128 -8.98 5.85 8.13
N LYS A 129 -9.06 6.72 7.12
CA LYS A 129 -9.71 8.04 7.22
C LYS A 129 -11.20 7.91 7.57
N ALA A 130 -11.92 7.01 6.91
CA ALA A 130 -13.34 6.76 7.18
C ALA A 130 -13.57 6.26 8.61
N VAL A 131 -12.73 5.36 9.12
CA VAL A 131 -12.88 4.81 10.48
C VAL A 131 -12.53 5.84 11.55
N MET A 132 -11.43 6.58 11.36
CA MET A 132 -10.91 7.49 12.38
C MET A 132 -11.61 8.84 12.40
N THR A 133 -11.88 9.42 11.22
CA THR A 133 -12.54 10.73 11.11
C THR A 133 -14.04 10.57 10.91
N GLY A 134 -14.46 9.61 10.09
CA GLY A 134 -15.88 9.39 9.75
C GLY A 134 -16.66 8.53 10.76
N GLY A 135 -15.99 7.94 11.75
CA GLY A 135 -16.64 7.06 12.72
C GLY A 135 -17.17 5.75 12.13
N VAL A 136 -16.79 5.40 10.90
CA VAL A 136 -17.26 4.22 10.17
C VAL A 136 -16.79 2.94 10.86
N ARG A 137 -17.66 1.92 10.95
CA ARG A 137 -17.36 0.62 11.58
C ARG A 137 -17.70 -0.57 10.69
N THR A 138 -18.56 -0.40 9.70
CA THR A 138 -19.02 -1.50 8.83
C THR A 138 -18.74 -1.24 7.35
N ALA A 139 -18.74 -2.31 6.55
CA ALA A 139 -18.54 -2.21 5.10
C ALA A 139 -19.65 -1.38 4.41
N GLN A 140 -20.90 -1.51 4.86
CA GLN A 140 -22.02 -0.75 4.32
C GLN A 140 -21.89 0.75 4.62
N GLU A 141 -21.48 1.10 5.84
CA GLU A 141 -21.19 2.48 6.21
C GLU A 141 -20.01 3.03 5.42
N PHE A 142 -18.98 2.21 5.15
CA PHE A 142 -17.83 2.63 4.36
C PHE A 142 -18.23 2.98 2.93
N GLU A 143 -19.10 2.17 2.29
CA GLU A 143 -19.61 2.45 0.95
C GLU A 143 -20.40 3.77 0.91
N ALA A 144 -21.28 4.00 1.89
CA ALA A 144 -22.01 5.26 2.02
C ALA A 144 -21.07 6.46 2.26
N TRP A 145 -20.08 6.29 3.14
CA TRP A 145 -19.09 7.32 3.44
C TRP A 145 -18.24 7.66 2.22
N ARG A 146 -17.79 6.66 1.45
CA ARG A 146 -17.00 6.83 0.24
C ARG A 146 -17.80 7.48 -0.88
N ALA A 147 -19.10 7.21 -1.00
CA ALA A 147 -19.97 7.91 -1.94
C ALA A 147 -20.10 9.40 -1.62
N ALA A 148 -20.13 9.75 -0.34
CA ALA A 148 -20.15 11.16 0.13
C ALA A 148 -18.76 11.81 0.13
N ASN A 149 -17.69 11.02 0.20
CA ASN A 149 -16.30 11.45 0.28
C ASN A 149 -15.48 10.71 -0.79
N PRO A 150 -15.64 11.07 -2.07
CA PRO A 150 -14.95 10.38 -3.15
C PRO A 150 -13.42 10.46 -2.96
N PRO A 151 -12.68 9.38 -3.25
CA PRO A 151 -11.24 9.33 -3.05
C PRO A 151 -10.53 10.40 -3.91
N ALA A 152 -9.68 11.20 -3.27
CA ALA A 152 -8.77 12.10 -3.97
C ALA A 152 -7.72 11.31 -4.75
N GLU A 153 -7.15 11.88 -5.82
CA GLU A 153 -6.08 11.24 -6.60
C GLU A 153 -4.88 10.85 -5.71
N ILE A 154 -4.36 11.80 -4.95
CA ILE A 154 -3.39 11.59 -3.87
C ILE A 154 -4.04 11.95 -2.54
N GLU A 155 -4.00 11.03 -1.57
CA GLU A 155 -4.55 11.25 -0.24
C GLU A 155 -3.43 11.67 0.73
N LEU A 156 -3.52 12.90 1.22
CA LEU A 156 -2.56 13.51 2.13
C LEU A 156 -3.04 13.52 3.59
N TRP A 157 -4.19 12.91 3.88
CA TRP A 157 -4.75 12.83 5.22
C TRP A 157 -3.75 12.25 6.24
N ARG A 158 -3.73 12.87 7.42
CA ARG A 158 -2.96 12.42 8.58
C ARG A 158 -3.88 12.43 9.82
N PRO A 159 -3.92 11.33 10.60
CA PRO A 159 -4.71 11.26 11.83
C PRO A 159 -4.11 12.07 12.97
#